data_AF-A0A961LAF6-F1
#
_entry.id   AF-A0A961LAF6-F1
#
_cell.length_a   1.000
_cell.length_b   1.000
_cell.length_c   1.000
_cell.angle_alpha   90.00
_cell.angle_beta   90.00
_cell.angle_gamma   90.00
#
_symmetry.space_group_name_H-M   'P 1'
#
loop_
_entity.id
_entity.type
_entity.pdbx_description
1 polymer ?
#
loop_
_entity_poly.entity_id
_entity_poly.type
_entity_poly.pdbx_seq_one_letter_code
_entity_poly.pdbx_strand_id
1 'polypeptide(L)'
;GLTPRRKQSGQTDTNGRVSRWGDRLLRTYLFEAASVLLHRTKRWCALKTWGLRLSKRNGMKKAQVAVARKLAVILHCIWVAGTIFEWGKELPA
;
A
#
# COMPACT_ATOMS: atom_id res chain seq x y z
N GLY A 1 8.73 -1.85 -7.27
CA GLY A 1 9.21 -1.95 -5.88
C GLY A 1 8.23 -1.21 -4.99
N LEU A 2 8.08 -1.63 -3.74
CA LEU A 2 7.08 -1.06 -2.83
C LEU A 2 7.69 -0.01 -1.89
N THR A 3 9.02 0.07 -1.80
CA THR A 3 9.74 1.04 -0.98
C THR A 3 10.68 1.91 -1.83
N PRO A 4 10.81 3.21 -1.53
CA PRO A 4 11.87 4.04 -2.09
C PRO A 4 13.23 3.60 -1.55
N ARG A 5 14.28 3.79 -2.34
CA ARG A 5 15.66 3.66 -1.85
C ARG A 5 15.96 4.86 -0.96
N ARG A 6 16.43 4.66 0.26
CA ARG A 6 16.85 5.75 1.17
C ARG A 6 18.37 5.69 1.32
N LYS A 7 19.04 6.83 1.23
CA LYS A 7 20.45 6.98 1.63
C LYS A 7 20.50 7.95 2.80
N GLN A 8 20.92 7.46 3.95
CA GLN A 8 21.02 8.24 5.19
C GLN A 8 22.39 8.01 5.82
N SER A 9 23.19 9.07 5.97
CA SER A 9 24.56 9.02 6.52
C SER A 9 24.74 9.89 7.77
N GLY A 10 23.64 10.28 8.43
CA GLY A 10 23.64 11.17 9.59
C GLY A 10 23.62 12.65 9.24
N GLN A 11 24.38 13.09 8.22
CA GLN A 11 24.38 14.48 7.74
C GLN A 11 23.39 14.73 6.59
N THR A 12 23.08 13.70 5.80
CA THR A 12 22.23 13.81 4.62
C THR A 12 21.21 12.67 4.60
N ASP A 13 19.95 13.00 4.31
CA ASP A 13 18.87 12.04 4.07
C ASP A 13 18.24 12.30 2.69
N THR A 14 18.45 11.37 1.75
CA THR A 14 17.91 11.47 0.39
C THR A 14 17.02 10.29 0.04
N ASN A 15 15.81 10.60 -0.43
CA ASN A 15 14.87 9.64 -1.00
C ASN A 15 15.13 9.48 -2.50
N GLY A 16 15.56 8.28 -2.89
CA GLY A 16 15.79 7.88 -4.28
C GLY A 16 14.60 7.18 -4.90
N ARG A 17 14.82 6.66 -6.12
CA ARG A 17 13.82 5.86 -6.84
C ARG A 17 13.43 4.61 -6.05
N VAL A 18 12.30 4.03 -6.43
CA VAL A 18 11.83 2.74 -5.92
C VAL A 18 12.93 1.69 -5.98
N SER A 19 13.25 1.07 -4.84
CA SER A 19 14.40 0.16 -4.65
C SER A 19 14.33 -1.10 -5.51
N ARG A 20 13.11 -1.57 -5.82
CA ARG A 20 12.81 -2.86 -6.49
C ARG A 20 13.31 -4.10 -5.72
N TRP A 21 13.69 -3.94 -4.45
CA TRP A 21 14.06 -5.05 -3.56
C TRP A 21 12.91 -6.04 -3.32
N GLY A 22 13.28 -7.29 -3.04
CA GLY A 22 12.38 -8.42 -2.82
C GLY A 22 11.91 -9.10 -4.11
N ASP A 23 11.14 -10.18 -3.93
CA ASP A 23 10.62 -10.99 -5.03
C ASP A 23 9.80 -10.16 -6.04
N ARG A 24 9.98 -10.46 -7.33
CA ARG A 24 9.32 -9.71 -8.41
C ARG A 24 7.84 -10.04 -8.48
N LEU A 25 7.48 -11.30 -8.31
CA LEU A 25 6.12 -11.80 -8.50
C LEU A 25 5.19 -11.30 -7.39
N LEU A 26 5.64 -11.38 -6.13
CA LEU A 26 4.96 -10.83 -4.97
C LEU A 26 4.63 -9.34 -5.14
N ARG A 27 5.58 -8.57 -5.68
CA ARG A 27 5.35 -7.14 -5.95
C ARG A 27 4.28 -6.91 -7.01
N THR A 28 4.19 -7.77 -8.02
CA THR A 28 3.14 -7.71 -9.05
C THR A 28 1.78 -8.01 -8.42
N TYR A 29 1.66 -9.10 -7.66
CA TYR A 29 0.42 -9.48 -6.99
C TYR A 29 -0.07 -8.39 -6.03
N LEU A 30 0.81 -7.79 -5.24
CA LEU A 30 0.43 -6.71 -4.33
C LEU A 30 -0.08 -5.47 -5.07
N PHE A 31 0.50 -5.17 -6.24
CA PHE A 31 0.04 -4.06 -7.07
C PHE A 31 -1.32 -4.35 -7.72
N GLU A 32 -1.52 -5.56 -8.24
CA GLU A 32 -2.80 -6.01 -8.79
C GLU A 32 -3.89 -6.02 -7.71
N ALA A 33 -3.61 -6.57 -6.54
CA ALA A 33 -4.52 -6.57 -5.40
C ALA A 33 -4.91 -5.14 -4.98
N ALA A 34 -3.94 -4.22 -4.91
CA ALA A 34 -4.21 -2.81 -4.65
C ALA A 34 -5.07 -2.16 -5.74
N SER A 35 -4.85 -2.53 -7.01
CA SER A 35 -5.67 -2.05 -8.12
C SER A 35 -7.12 -2.53 -8.00
N VAL A 36 -7.33 -3.81 -7.72
CA VAL A 36 -8.66 -4.41 -7.49
C VAL A 36 -9.34 -3.75 -6.29
N LEU A 37 -8.61 -3.54 -5.19
CA LEU A 37 -9.14 -2.91 -3.97
C LEU A 37 -9.67 -1.50 -4.25
N LEU A 38 -8.98 -0.72 -5.08
CA LEU A 38 -9.37 0.66 -5.39
C LEU A 38 -10.49 0.74 -6.44
N HIS A 39 -10.53 -0.15 -7.42
CA HIS A 39 -11.44 -0.03 -8.57
C HIS A 39 -12.65 -0.97 -8.53
N ARG A 40 -12.49 -2.20 -8.03
CA ARG A 40 -13.51 -3.26 -8.16
C ARG A 40 -14.21 -3.57 -6.85
N THR A 41 -13.53 -3.46 -5.72
CA THR A 41 -14.12 -3.78 -4.41
C THR A 41 -15.19 -2.74 -4.07
N LYS A 42 -16.44 -3.18 -3.92
CA LYS A 42 -17.56 -2.30 -3.52
C LYS A 42 -17.48 -1.91 -2.04
N ARG A 43 -17.08 -2.85 -1.18
CA ARG A 43 -16.98 -2.65 0.26
C ARG A 43 -16.00 -1.54 0.61
N TRP A 44 -16.39 -0.69 1.55
CA TRP A 44 -15.52 0.35 2.08
C TRP A 44 -14.56 -0.22 3.12
N CYS A 45 -13.33 0.29 3.11
CA CYS A 45 -12.42 0.09 4.21
C CYS A 45 -11.47 1.26 4.40
N ALA A 46 -10.88 1.36 5.60
CA ALA A 46 -9.92 2.41 5.93
C ALA A 46 -8.73 2.46 4.93
N LEU A 47 -8.29 1.30 4.42
CA LEU A 47 -7.23 1.23 3.41
C LEU A 47 -7.68 1.81 2.05
N LYS A 48 -8.90 1.50 1.61
CA LYS A 48 -9.47 2.02 0.36
C LYS A 48 -9.71 3.53 0.45
N THR A 49 -10.30 4.03 1.54
CA THR A 49 -10.54 5.47 1.73
C THR A 49 -9.24 6.27 1.79
N TRP A 50 -8.21 5.72 2.44
CA TRP A 50 -6.88 6.32 2.44
C TRP A 50 -6.27 6.33 1.04
N GLY A 51 -6.35 5.22 0.30
CA GLY A 51 -5.83 5.11 -1.06
C GLY A 51 -6.50 6.07 -2.05
N LEU A 52 -7.84 6.22 -1.99
CA LEU A 52 -8.58 7.17 -2.82
C LEU A 52 -8.28 8.64 -2.46
N ARG A 53 -8.06 8.94 -1.18
CA ARG A 53 -7.59 10.29 -0.79
C ARG A 53 -6.19 10.58 -1.33
N LEU A 54 -5.32 9.56 -1.32
CA LEU A 54 -3.97 9.69 -1.85
C LEU A 54 -3.95 9.82 -3.38
N SER A 55 -4.85 9.13 -4.10
CA SER A 55 -4.94 9.22 -5.56
C SER A 55 -5.30 10.62 -6.02
N LYS A 56 -6.16 11.34 -5.28
CA LYS A 56 -6.51 12.74 -5.54
C LYS A 56 -5.29 13.69 -5.44
N ARG A 57 -4.33 13.40 -4.55
CA ARG A 57 -3.16 14.26 -4.33
C ARG A 57 -1.98 13.93 -5.24
N ASN A 58 -1.70 12.64 -5.42
CA ASN A 58 -0.45 12.16 -6.01
C ASN A 58 -0.64 11.39 -7.34
N GLY A 59 -1.88 11.23 -7.78
CA GLY A 59 -2.25 10.44 -8.95
C GLY A 59 -2.40 8.94 -8.66
N MET A 60 -3.20 8.26 -9.49
CA MET A 60 -3.65 6.89 -9.26
C MET A 60 -2.50 5.87 -9.15
N LYS A 61 -1.54 5.91 -10.09
CA LYS A 61 -0.42 4.95 -10.10
C LYS A 61 0.42 5.03 -8.83
N LYS A 62 0.70 6.24 -8.33
CA LYS A 62 1.45 6.43 -7.08
C LYS A 62 0.65 5.96 -5.87
N ALA A 63 -0.67 6.21 -5.86
CA ALA A 63 -1.55 5.73 -4.81
C ALA A 63 -1.63 4.19 -4.77
N GLN A 64 -1.73 3.51 -5.92
CA GLN A 64 -1.72 2.05 -5.99
C GLN A 64 -0.44 1.45 -5.40
N VAL A 65 0.74 2.01 -5.71
CA VAL A 65 2.00 1.55 -5.12
C VAL A 65 2.01 1.73 -3.60
N ALA A 66 1.50 2.86 -3.11
CA ALA A 66 1.43 3.14 -1.68
C ALA A 66 0.44 2.20 -0.95
N VAL A 67 -0.72 1.92 -1.57
CA VAL A 67 -1.70 0.96 -1.06
C VAL A 67 -1.13 -0.45 -1.04
N ALA A 68 -0.43 -0.87 -2.10
CA ALA A 68 0.25 -2.16 -2.16
C ALA A 68 1.28 -2.33 -1.03
N ARG A 69 2.06 -1.28 -0.74
CA ARG A 69 3.00 -1.29 0.40
C ARG A 69 2.26 -1.45 1.73
N LYS A 70 1.20 -0.68 1.96
CA LYS A 70 0.43 -0.74 3.21
C LYS A 70 -0.30 -2.07 3.37
N LEU A 71 -0.80 -2.64 2.28
CA LEU A 71 -1.42 -3.97 2.25
C LEU A 71 -0.42 -5.05 2.65
N ALA A 72 0.82 -5.00 2.14
CA ALA A 72 1.87 -5.96 2.52
C ALA A 72 2.16 -5.95 4.02
N VAL A 73 2.24 -4.76 4.63
CA VAL A 73 2.42 -4.61 6.08
C VAL A 73 1.25 -5.21 6.85
N ILE A 74 0.01 -4.94 6.43
CA ILE A 74 -1.18 -5.46 7.09
C ILE A 74 -1.24 -7.00 7.00
N LEU A 75 -0.97 -7.57 5.82
CA LEU A 75 -0.93 -9.02 5.62
C LEU A 75 0.13 -9.68 6.52
N HIS A 76 1.32 -9.08 6.63
CA HIS A 76 2.37 -9.56 7.50
C HIS A 76 1.97 -9.48 8.99
N CYS A 77 1.36 -8.38 9.43
CA CYS A 77 0.87 -8.24 10.80
C CYS A 77 -0.22 -9.28 11.13
N ILE A 78 -1.16 -9.50 10.21
CA ILE A 78 -2.21 -10.52 10.34
C ILE A 78 -1.59 -11.91 10.48
N TRP A 79 -0.62 -12.26 9.65
CA TRP A 79 0.07 -13.54 9.72
C TRP A 79 0.75 -13.70 11.08
N VAL A 80 1.58 -12.74 11.50
CA VAL A 80 2.35 -12.85 12.74
C VAL A 80 1.44 -12.87 13.98
N ALA A 81 0.38 -12.07 14.00
CA ALA A 81 -0.51 -11.95 15.16
C ALA A 81 -1.67 -12.98 15.17
N GLY A 82 -1.91 -13.69 14.06
CA GLY A 82 -3.07 -14.58 13.91
C GLY A 82 -4.41 -13.85 13.91
N THR A 83 -4.43 -12.55 13.59
CA THR A 83 -5.65 -11.73 13.60
C THR A 83 -6.35 -11.74 12.25
N ILE A 84 -7.56 -11.17 12.17
CA ILE A 84 -8.32 -11.04 10.92
C ILE A 84 -8.24 -9.62 10.36
N PHE A 85 -8.48 -9.46 9.06
CA PHE A 85 -8.51 -8.14 8.44
C PHE A 85 -9.76 -7.36 8.85
N GLU A 86 -9.56 -6.25 9.53
CA GLU A 86 -10.62 -5.32 9.90
C GLU A 86 -10.91 -4.33 8.76
N TRP A 87 -12.15 -4.34 8.27
CA TRP A 87 -12.58 -3.41 7.22
C TRP A 87 -12.71 -1.97 7.76
N GLY A 88 -12.86 -1.79 9.08
CA GLY A 88 -13.19 -0.51 9.70
C GLY A 88 -14.68 -0.18 9.59
N LYS A 89 -15.14 0.86 10.30
CA LYS A 89 -16.56 1.27 10.28
C LYS A 89 -16.98 1.65 8.87
N GLU A 90 -18.06 1.06 8.37
CA GLU A 90 -18.76 1.55 7.19
C GLU A 90 -19.19 3.00 7.51
N LEU A 91 -18.71 3.98 6.75
CA LEU A 91 -19.31 5.30 6.80
C LEU A 91 -20.75 5.14 6.29
N PRO A 92 -21.78 5.60 7.03
CA PRO A 92 -23.13 5.58 6.52
C PRO A 92 -23.19 6.32 5.18
N ALA A 93 -23.95 5.75 4.26
CA ALA A 93 -24.09 6.18 2.87
C ALA A 93 -24.50 7.65 2.75
#